data_AF-A0A6J2Y214-F1
#
_entry.id   AF-A0A6J2Y214-F1
#
_cell.length_a   1.000
_cell.length_b   1.000
_cell.length_c   1.000
_cell.angle_alpha   90.00
_cell.angle_beta   90.00
_cell.angle_gamma   90.00
#
_symmetry.space_group_name_H-M   'P 1'
#
loop_
_entity.id
_entity.type
_entity.pdbx_description
1 polymer ?
#
loop_
_entity_poly.entity_id
_entity_poly.type
_entity_poly.pdbx_seq_one_letter_code
_entity_poly.pdbx_strand_id
1 'polypeptide(L)'
;MNTEPNYSNMEEVLKLINSKYIALDENQKEYNVRHLLTVLDLLIGIMKAIDPLFLALYSTNYFGGSYYDGLKIEKPNEFDIDLLLSLSTIICVSCKRRRCGCVRLCPSNKPGWLWLKIKDGFCPSLKVFMKDGFVETNLVLNWLKGLVYKALPKLAEKNVEVKTNYWSESGPALTLMIRGEYGDIDVDLVPSFTFNKGDWPLGGYIDNPTSKWEFFIVPKYNETQRYWRASFQAQESILIWGKEKLKPSLKLLKKMRNSLDHRFLASYFLKTIALNNLKNIKWTGSLSEAFMPLLYEYQECLKSGQIPYYWNRKNNLLGMVRKDILENEYNRISKQIRKIEQSYKTDPCIIASIILTPEEYNVFKNDSQAQMLCGVSQASLPCPEEASGWVSIFRNLETPSTRDQSNSASDQEQPSTSTSSGGTSWWQIGTIAAAGLIAGAVGGVLYRAFREENEELRPENRPANSRRNSNNQNR
;
A
#
# COMPACT_ATOMS: atom_id res chain seq x y z
N MET A 1 26.56 -34.94 -3.14
CA MET A 1 25.29 -34.23 -2.88
C MET A 1 25.66 -32.83 -2.44
N ASN A 2 25.50 -31.81 -3.29
CA ASN A 2 25.69 -30.42 -2.87
C ASN A 2 24.47 -30.04 -2.04
N THR A 3 24.62 -30.06 -0.72
CA THR A 3 23.61 -29.51 0.21
C THR A 3 23.41 -28.04 -0.10
N GLU A 4 22.17 -27.60 -0.25
CA GLU A 4 21.87 -26.17 -0.41
C GLU A 4 22.52 -25.37 0.74
N PRO A 5 23.02 -24.15 0.49
CA PRO A 5 23.63 -23.34 1.53
C PRO A 5 22.62 -23.04 2.64
N ASN A 6 22.94 -23.43 3.88
CA ASN A 6 22.15 -23.04 5.03
C ASN A 6 22.57 -21.64 5.49
N TYR A 7 21.66 -20.66 5.41
CA TYR A 7 21.89 -19.26 5.75
C TYR A 7 21.46 -18.84 7.17
N SER A 8 21.15 -19.81 8.04
CA SER A 8 20.61 -19.57 9.39
C SER A 8 21.44 -18.62 10.25
N ASN A 9 22.76 -18.57 10.05
CA ASN A 9 23.65 -17.69 10.83
C ASN A 9 23.32 -16.20 10.65
N MET A 10 22.75 -15.81 9.50
CA MET A 10 22.38 -14.42 9.21
C MET A 10 20.98 -14.05 9.74
N GLU A 11 20.22 -14.99 10.29
CA GLU A 11 18.81 -14.77 10.63
C GLU A 11 18.61 -13.61 11.60
N GLU A 12 19.36 -13.59 12.70
CA GLU A 12 19.24 -12.53 13.71
C GLU A 12 19.75 -11.19 13.21
N VAL A 13 20.77 -11.18 12.34
CA VAL A 13 21.26 -9.96 11.68
C VAL A 13 20.19 -9.37 10.76
N LEU A 14 19.52 -10.20 9.96
CA LEU A 14 18.43 -9.76 9.07
C LEU A 14 17.23 -9.23 9.86
N LYS A 15 16.87 -9.88 10.97
CA LYS A 15 15.81 -9.40 11.88
C LYS A 15 16.18 -8.05 12.51
N LEU A 16 17.43 -7.88 12.93
CA LEU A 16 17.93 -6.62 13.50
C LEU A 16 17.92 -5.48 12.47
N ILE A 17 18.33 -5.75 11.23
CA ILE A 17 18.22 -4.77 10.13
C ILE A 17 16.76 -4.36 9.93
N ASN A 18 15.86 -5.35 9.89
CA ASN A 18 14.44 -5.11 9.67
C ASN A 18 13.79 -4.29 10.80
N SER A 19 14.21 -4.50 12.05
CA SER A 19 13.66 -3.73 13.19
C SER A 19 14.24 -2.32 13.28
N LYS A 20 15.53 -2.11 13.01
CA LYS A 20 16.20 -0.81 13.23
C LYS A 20 16.18 0.14 12.03
N TYR A 21 16.21 -0.39 10.80
CA TYR A 21 16.43 0.42 9.59
C TYR A 21 15.25 0.39 8.60
N ILE A 22 14.22 -0.40 8.90
CA ILE A 22 13.08 -0.65 8.00
C ILE A 22 11.73 -0.47 8.70
N ALA A 23 11.64 -0.80 9.98
CA ALA A 23 10.42 -0.59 10.74
C ALA A 23 10.08 0.91 10.79
N LEU A 24 8.80 1.22 10.63
CA LEU A 24 8.30 2.59 10.67
C LEU A 24 7.74 2.86 12.05
N ASP A 25 7.90 4.08 12.54
CA ASP A 25 7.35 4.54 13.82
C ASP A 25 5.82 4.40 13.86
N GLU A 26 5.30 3.72 14.89
CA GLU A 26 3.86 3.42 15.01
C GLU A 26 3.03 4.64 15.38
N ASN A 27 3.55 5.56 16.20
CA ASN A 27 2.83 6.77 16.56
C ASN A 27 2.64 7.68 15.33
N GLN A 28 3.70 7.83 14.53
CA GLN A 28 3.68 8.57 13.28
C GLN A 28 2.72 7.94 12.26
N LYS A 29 2.75 6.61 12.10
CA LYS A 29 1.80 5.89 11.22
C LYS A 29 0.35 6.16 11.64
N GLU A 30 0.03 5.96 12.92
CA GLU A 30 -1.33 6.09 13.42
C GLU A 30 -1.86 7.52 13.24
N TYR A 31 -1.03 8.51 13.57
CA TYR A 31 -1.34 9.91 13.33
C TYR A 31 -1.58 10.19 11.84
N ASN A 32 -0.64 9.82 10.97
CA ASN A 32 -0.70 10.14 9.55
C ASN A 32 -1.92 9.50 8.88
N VAL A 33 -2.25 8.25 9.21
CA VAL A 33 -3.44 7.57 8.69
C VAL A 33 -4.71 8.28 9.14
N ARG A 34 -4.84 8.60 10.43
CA ARG A 34 -6.03 9.28 10.96
C ARG A 34 -6.22 10.66 10.32
N HIS A 35 -5.13 11.40 10.18
CA HIS A 35 -5.15 12.73 9.56
C HIS A 35 -5.52 12.64 8.08
N LEU A 36 -4.89 11.73 7.33
CA LEU A 36 -5.22 11.44 5.93
C LEU A 36 -6.70 11.14 5.73
N LEU A 37 -7.27 10.19 6.50
CA LEU A 37 -8.66 9.77 6.34
C LEU A 37 -9.62 10.94 6.57
N THR A 38 -9.36 11.75 7.60
CA THR A 38 -10.17 12.94 7.91
C THR A 38 -10.17 13.93 6.74
N VAL A 39 -8.99 14.23 6.18
CA VAL A 39 -8.85 15.15 5.05
C VAL A 39 -9.50 14.60 3.78
N LEU A 40 -9.31 13.30 3.52
CA LEU A 40 -9.87 12.63 2.35
C LEU A 40 -11.40 12.61 2.38
N ASP A 41 -12.02 12.33 3.53
CA ASP A 41 -13.48 12.33 3.69
C ASP A 41 -14.07 13.72 3.40
N LEU A 42 -13.45 14.78 3.94
CA LEU A 42 -13.85 16.15 3.66
C LEU A 42 -13.71 16.50 2.19
N LEU A 43 -12.56 16.18 1.58
CA LEU A 43 -12.29 16.43 0.18
C LEU A 43 -13.32 15.74 -0.71
N ILE A 44 -13.56 14.45 -0.52
CA ILE A 44 -14.52 13.67 -1.30
C ILE A 44 -15.94 14.20 -1.14
N GLY A 45 -16.34 14.58 0.08
CA GLY A 45 -17.63 15.22 0.34
C GLY A 45 -17.81 16.52 -0.45
N ILE A 46 -16.78 17.37 -0.48
CA ILE A 46 -16.77 18.61 -1.26
C ILE A 46 -16.83 18.32 -2.76
N MET A 47 -16.03 17.37 -3.26
CA MET A 47 -16.00 16.99 -4.68
C MET A 47 -17.37 16.49 -5.17
N LYS A 48 -18.05 15.66 -4.37
CA LYS A 48 -19.42 15.19 -4.63
C LYS A 48 -20.44 16.34 -4.72
N ALA A 49 -20.28 17.37 -3.90
CA ALA A 49 -21.17 18.53 -3.92
C ALA A 49 -20.91 19.47 -5.11
N ILE A 50 -19.68 19.51 -5.63
CA ILE A 50 -19.29 20.37 -6.76
C ILE A 50 -19.68 19.76 -8.11
N ASP A 51 -19.52 18.44 -8.28
CA ASP A 51 -19.62 17.79 -9.58
C ASP A 51 -20.61 16.60 -9.55
N PRO A 52 -21.80 16.75 -10.16
CA PRO A 52 -22.79 15.68 -10.22
C PRO A 52 -22.32 14.41 -10.95
N LEU A 53 -21.39 14.53 -11.89
CA LEU A 53 -20.83 13.37 -12.58
C LEU A 53 -19.88 12.59 -11.65
N PHE A 54 -19.08 13.29 -10.85
CA PHE A 54 -18.26 12.67 -9.80
C PHE A 54 -19.15 11.97 -8.78
N LEU A 55 -20.22 12.63 -8.31
CA LEU A 55 -21.20 12.01 -7.41
C LEU A 55 -21.81 10.73 -8.00
N ALA A 56 -22.14 10.73 -9.30
CA ALA A 56 -22.74 9.57 -9.96
C ALA A 56 -21.75 8.41 -10.20
N LEU A 57 -20.47 8.73 -10.43
CA LEU A 57 -19.43 7.75 -10.75
C LEU A 57 -18.71 7.21 -9.51
N TYR A 58 -18.42 8.07 -8.54
CA TYR A 58 -17.61 7.72 -7.37
C TYR A 58 -18.28 6.60 -6.58
N SER A 59 -17.51 5.56 -6.31
CA SER A 59 -17.91 4.43 -5.49
C SER A 59 -17.26 4.51 -4.12
N THR A 60 -15.93 4.39 -4.07
CA THR A 60 -15.15 4.37 -2.82
C THR A 60 -13.69 4.70 -3.10
N ASN A 61 -12.89 4.84 -2.05
CA ASN A 61 -11.44 4.88 -2.14
C ASN A 61 -10.89 3.46 -2.07
N TYR A 62 -9.86 3.17 -2.87
CA TYR A 62 -9.04 1.99 -2.71
C TYR A 62 -7.66 2.41 -2.24
N PHE A 63 -7.30 1.94 -1.04
CA PHE A 63 -6.06 2.24 -0.36
C PHE A 63 -4.98 1.27 -0.83
N GLY A 64 -4.14 1.73 -1.76
CA GLY A 64 -3.23 0.88 -2.52
C GLY A 64 -1.77 1.14 -2.24
N GLY A 65 -0.91 0.53 -3.07
CA GLY A 65 0.51 0.83 -3.05
C GLY A 65 1.27 0.33 -1.81
N SER A 66 2.51 0.80 -1.67
CA SER A 66 3.47 0.12 -0.79
C SER A 66 3.19 0.27 0.69
N TYR A 67 2.50 1.34 1.11
CA TYR A 67 2.08 1.53 2.50
C TYR A 67 1.05 0.46 2.89
N TYR A 68 -0.04 0.36 2.14
CA TYR A 68 -1.16 -0.53 2.42
C TYR A 68 -0.84 -2.01 2.15
N ASP A 69 0.08 -2.31 1.22
CA ASP A 69 0.65 -3.65 1.08
C ASP A 69 1.52 -4.06 2.30
N GLY A 70 1.85 -3.12 3.19
CA GLY A 70 2.79 -3.33 4.30
C GLY A 70 4.23 -3.49 3.82
N LEU A 71 4.60 -2.86 2.71
CA LEU A 71 5.91 -2.93 2.05
C LEU A 71 6.71 -1.62 2.12
N LYS A 72 6.18 -0.55 2.73
CA LYS A 72 6.88 0.71 2.95
C LYS A 72 8.07 0.50 3.92
N ILE A 73 9.19 1.18 3.64
CA ILE A 73 10.48 1.04 4.35
C ILE A 73 11.14 2.37 4.74
N GLU A 74 10.52 3.52 4.42
CA GLU A 74 11.06 4.87 4.67
C GLU A 74 10.14 5.61 5.65
N LYS A 75 9.64 6.79 5.30
CA LYS A 75 8.68 7.52 6.15
C LYS A 75 7.24 7.08 5.83
N PRO A 76 6.35 6.97 6.82
CA PRO A 76 4.94 6.66 6.63
C PRO A 76 4.13 7.90 6.20
N ASN A 77 4.66 8.70 5.29
CA ASN A 77 4.09 10.00 4.89
C ASN A 77 3.74 10.07 3.40
N GLU A 78 3.66 8.94 2.70
CA GLU A 78 3.28 8.87 1.28
C GLU A 78 2.24 7.76 1.10
N PHE A 79 1.13 8.10 0.44
CA PHE A 79 -0.04 7.24 0.29
C PHE A 79 -0.57 7.24 -1.14
N ASP A 80 -0.79 6.04 -1.69
CA ASP A 80 -1.40 5.84 -3.01
C ASP A 80 -2.90 5.56 -2.86
N ILE A 81 -3.76 6.44 -3.39
CA ILE A 81 -5.22 6.33 -3.28
C ILE A 81 -5.86 6.29 -4.67
N ASP A 82 -6.47 5.15 -4.98
CA ASP A 82 -7.27 4.99 -6.19
C ASP A 82 -8.73 5.40 -5.91
N LEU A 83 -9.18 6.49 -6.54
CA LEU A 83 -10.57 6.93 -6.49
C LEU A 83 -11.39 6.04 -7.44
N LEU A 84 -12.12 5.07 -6.88
CA LEU A 84 -12.84 4.09 -7.68
C LEU A 84 -14.11 4.68 -8.29
N LEU A 85 -14.14 4.72 -9.61
CA LEU A 85 -15.25 5.16 -10.44
C LEU A 85 -15.97 3.94 -11.04
N SER A 86 -17.29 3.90 -10.95
CA SER A 86 -18.11 2.81 -11.45
C SER A 86 -18.98 3.27 -12.61
N LEU A 87 -18.72 2.74 -13.81
CA LEU A 87 -19.60 2.93 -14.96
C LEU A 87 -20.89 2.10 -14.85
N SER A 88 -20.95 1.16 -13.90
CA SER A 88 -22.12 0.29 -13.68
C SER A 88 -23.28 1.01 -13.00
N THR A 89 -23.02 2.12 -12.30
CA THR A 89 -24.07 2.94 -11.66
C THR A 89 -24.90 3.67 -12.70
N ILE A 90 -24.29 4.01 -13.85
CA ILE A 90 -24.89 4.73 -14.96
C ILE A 90 -25.81 3.82 -15.78
N ILE A 91 -27.06 4.27 -15.98
CA ILE A 91 -28.00 3.64 -16.90
C ILE A 91 -27.66 4.10 -18.32
N CYS A 92 -27.42 3.15 -19.20
CA CYS A 92 -27.17 3.46 -20.61
C CYS A 92 -28.42 4.08 -21.25
N VAL A 93 -28.26 5.24 -21.89
CA VAL A 93 -29.36 5.95 -22.55
C VAL A 93 -29.90 5.18 -23.75
N SER A 94 -29.02 4.54 -24.54
CA SER A 94 -29.41 3.84 -25.77
C SER A 94 -30.08 2.49 -25.53
N CYS A 95 -29.61 1.71 -24.55
CA CYS A 95 -30.11 0.35 -24.30
C CYS A 95 -31.01 0.26 -23.05
N LYS A 96 -31.15 1.35 -22.27
CA LYS A 96 -31.91 1.42 -20.99
C LYS A 96 -31.53 0.35 -19.95
N ARG A 97 -30.32 -0.21 -20.04
CA ARG A 97 -29.80 -1.23 -19.12
C ARG A 97 -28.54 -0.73 -18.43
N ARG A 98 -28.34 -1.17 -17.19
CA ARG A 98 -27.03 -1.14 -16.53
C ARG A 98 -26.17 -2.26 -17.14
N ARG A 99 -24.86 -2.01 -17.29
CA ARG A 99 -23.88 -3.00 -17.82
C ARG A 99 -24.29 -3.63 -19.16
N CYS A 100 -24.67 -2.83 -20.15
CA CYS A 100 -24.78 -3.33 -21.53
C CYS A 100 -23.45 -3.20 -22.28
N GLY A 101 -23.29 -3.90 -23.40
CA GLY A 101 -22.06 -3.95 -24.21
C GLY A 101 -21.65 -2.64 -24.90
N CYS A 102 -22.12 -1.50 -24.37
CA CYS A 102 -21.70 -0.16 -24.75
C CYS A 102 -20.36 0.24 -24.10
N VAL A 103 -20.00 -0.35 -22.97
CA VAL A 103 -18.67 -0.20 -22.34
C VAL A 103 -17.89 -1.48 -22.61
N ARG A 104 -16.66 -1.36 -23.12
CA ARG A 104 -15.79 -2.50 -23.42
C ARG A 104 -14.34 -2.20 -23.08
N LEU A 105 -13.72 -3.14 -22.39
CA LEU A 105 -12.27 -3.17 -22.20
C LEU A 105 -11.64 -3.98 -23.33
N CYS A 106 -10.71 -3.38 -24.07
CA CYS A 106 -10.08 -4.00 -25.23
C CYS A 106 -8.57 -4.12 -25.02
N PRO A 107 -7.93 -5.22 -25.44
CA PRO A 107 -6.48 -5.28 -25.56
C PRO A 107 -6.00 -4.16 -26.48
N SER A 108 -4.90 -3.53 -26.11
CA SER A 108 -4.22 -2.60 -26.99
C SER A 108 -3.16 -3.32 -27.85
N ASN A 109 -2.46 -2.57 -28.69
CA ASN A 109 -1.29 -3.06 -29.43
C ASN A 109 -0.03 -3.26 -28.56
N LYS A 110 -0.04 -2.85 -27.29
CA LYS A 110 1.08 -3.05 -26.35
C LYS A 110 0.70 -4.10 -25.29
N PRO A 111 1.51 -5.15 -25.06
CA PRO A 111 1.23 -6.16 -24.04
C PRO A 111 1.08 -5.56 -22.63
N GLY A 112 0.04 -5.97 -21.90
CA GLY A 112 -0.25 -5.45 -20.56
C GLY A 112 -0.93 -4.07 -20.54
N TRP A 113 -1.33 -3.54 -21.69
CA TRP A 113 -2.03 -2.27 -21.83
C TRP A 113 -3.39 -2.45 -22.50
N LEU A 114 -4.35 -1.62 -22.10
CA LEU A 114 -5.77 -1.73 -22.44
C LEU A 114 -6.29 -0.42 -23.01
N TRP A 115 -7.35 -0.52 -23.80
CA TRP A 115 -8.19 0.60 -24.22
C TRP A 115 -9.57 0.46 -23.59
N LEU A 116 -10.09 1.56 -23.03
CA LEU A 116 -11.48 1.63 -22.59
C LEU A 116 -12.31 2.28 -23.69
N LYS A 117 -13.25 1.53 -24.26
CA LYS A 117 -14.19 2.01 -25.28
C LYS A 117 -15.57 2.18 -24.71
N ILE A 118 -16.19 3.32 -25.00
CA ILE A 118 -17.58 3.61 -24.65
C ILE A 118 -18.30 4.03 -25.93
N LYS A 119 -19.41 3.36 -26.27
CA LYS A 119 -20.21 3.68 -27.45
C LYS A 119 -20.84 5.08 -27.31
N ASP A 120 -20.90 5.79 -28.42
CA ASP A 120 -21.63 7.04 -28.50
C ASP A 120 -23.08 6.87 -28.06
N GLY A 121 -23.58 7.86 -27.31
CA GLY A 121 -24.92 7.83 -26.75
C GLY A 121 -25.10 6.90 -25.54
N PHE A 122 -24.03 6.31 -24.98
CA PHE A 122 -24.11 5.58 -23.70
C PHE A 122 -24.56 6.51 -22.56
N CYS A 123 -23.85 7.62 -22.36
CA CYS A 123 -24.22 8.67 -21.42
C CYS A 123 -23.65 10.02 -21.90
N PRO A 124 -24.47 11.05 -22.17
CA PRO A 124 -24.00 12.35 -22.65
C PRO A 124 -22.94 12.98 -21.74
N SER A 125 -23.09 12.85 -20.42
CA SER A 125 -22.14 13.42 -19.45
C SER A 125 -20.74 12.80 -19.52
N LEU A 126 -20.59 11.57 -20.04
CA LEU A 126 -19.28 10.94 -20.22
C LEU A 126 -18.54 11.39 -21.48
N LYS A 127 -19.19 12.17 -22.37
CA LYS A 127 -18.53 12.70 -23.58
C LYS A 127 -17.28 13.52 -23.26
N VAL A 128 -17.25 14.16 -22.09
CA VAL A 128 -16.09 14.93 -21.62
C VAL A 128 -14.83 14.10 -21.44
N PHE A 129 -14.94 12.77 -21.34
CA PHE A 129 -13.80 11.85 -21.24
C PHE A 129 -13.42 11.19 -22.57
N MET A 130 -14.18 11.44 -23.64
CA MET A 130 -14.11 10.61 -24.84
C MET A 130 -13.61 11.34 -26.08
N LYS A 131 -12.85 10.61 -26.90
CA LYS A 131 -12.49 10.98 -28.27
C LYS A 131 -12.48 9.72 -29.14
N ASP A 132 -13.13 9.78 -30.30
CA ASP A 132 -13.28 8.65 -31.24
C ASP A 132 -13.82 7.35 -30.59
N GLY A 133 -14.69 7.47 -29.58
CA GLY A 133 -15.25 6.34 -28.83
C GLY A 133 -14.31 5.70 -27.81
N PHE A 134 -13.12 6.27 -27.58
CA PHE A 134 -12.18 5.87 -26.53
C PHE A 134 -12.23 6.85 -25.36
N VAL A 135 -12.08 6.32 -24.15
CA VAL A 135 -11.87 7.14 -22.95
C VAL A 135 -10.39 7.52 -22.87
N GLU A 136 -10.09 8.81 -23.00
CA GLU A 136 -8.72 9.32 -22.96
C GLU A 136 -8.32 9.67 -21.52
N THR A 137 -7.12 9.22 -21.12
CA THR A 137 -6.61 9.32 -19.75
C THR A 137 -6.38 10.77 -19.34
N ASN A 138 -5.87 11.61 -20.24
CA ASN A 138 -5.66 13.04 -19.99
C ASN A 138 -6.97 13.77 -19.69
N LEU A 139 -8.08 13.44 -20.35
CA LEU A 139 -9.37 14.08 -20.13
C LEU A 139 -9.91 13.75 -18.75
N VAL A 140 -9.83 12.47 -18.34
CA VAL A 140 -10.23 12.03 -17.00
C VAL A 140 -9.34 12.67 -15.93
N LEU A 141 -8.03 12.72 -16.16
CA LEU A 141 -7.06 13.33 -15.22
C LEU A 141 -7.28 14.84 -15.08
N ASN A 142 -7.50 15.56 -16.19
CA ASN A 142 -7.75 17.00 -16.17
C ASN A 142 -9.08 17.34 -15.50
N TRP A 143 -10.10 16.50 -15.70
CA TRP A 143 -11.37 16.62 -14.98
C TRP A 143 -11.17 16.46 -13.47
N LEU A 144 -10.47 15.39 -13.03
CA LEU A 144 -10.19 15.19 -11.60
C LEU A 144 -9.39 16.37 -11.03
N LYS A 145 -8.39 16.86 -11.75
CA LYS A 145 -7.60 18.05 -11.37
C LYS A 145 -8.50 19.25 -11.16
N GLY A 146 -9.32 19.60 -12.16
CA GLY A 146 -10.24 20.73 -12.07
C GLY A 146 -11.20 20.60 -10.88
N LEU A 147 -11.63 19.38 -10.56
CA LEU A 147 -12.48 19.11 -9.41
C LEU A 147 -11.76 19.33 -8.08
N VAL A 148 -10.54 18.80 -7.93
CA VAL A 148 -9.71 19.01 -6.73
C VAL A 148 -9.37 20.49 -6.55
N TYR A 149 -8.94 21.19 -7.59
CA TYR A 149 -8.64 22.63 -7.52
C TYR A 149 -9.84 23.46 -7.03
N LYS A 150 -11.06 23.10 -7.45
CA LYS A 150 -12.30 23.74 -6.97
C LYS A 150 -12.63 23.37 -5.52
N ALA A 151 -12.16 22.22 -5.04
CA ALA A 151 -12.42 21.75 -3.68
C ALA A 151 -11.46 22.35 -2.66
N LEU A 152 -10.20 22.65 -3.03
CA LEU A 152 -9.18 23.15 -2.09
C LEU A 152 -9.58 24.42 -1.32
N PRO A 153 -10.16 25.48 -1.93
CA PRO A 153 -10.58 26.66 -1.17
C PRO A 153 -11.62 26.32 -0.08
N LYS A 154 -12.58 25.45 -0.40
CA LYS A 154 -13.62 24.99 0.54
C LYS A 154 -13.08 24.09 1.64
N LEU A 155 -11.95 23.42 1.38
CA LEU A 155 -11.24 22.63 2.36
C LEU A 155 -10.46 23.53 3.34
N ALA A 156 -9.87 24.62 2.82
CA ALA A 156 -9.20 25.64 3.63
C ALA A 156 -10.17 26.36 4.59
N GLU A 157 -11.42 26.61 4.17
CA GLU A 157 -12.50 27.12 5.05
C GLU A 157 -12.76 26.22 6.28
N LYS A 158 -12.34 24.95 6.22
CA LYS A 158 -12.43 23.98 7.33
C LYS A 158 -11.14 23.87 8.15
N ASN A 159 -10.24 24.85 8.04
CA ASN A 159 -8.93 24.89 8.71
C ASN A 159 -8.02 23.69 8.37
N VAL A 160 -8.14 23.14 7.16
CA VAL A 160 -7.25 22.08 6.67
C VAL A 160 -6.27 22.68 5.66
N GLU A 161 -4.98 22.69 6.00
CA GLU A 161 -3.93 23.16 5.09
C GLU A 161 -3.52 22.04 4.13
N VAL A 162 -4.04 22.09 2.90
CA VAL A 162 -3.65 21.21 1.80
C VAL A 162 -3.07 22.04 0.68
N LYS A 163 -1.90 21.64 0.20
CA LYS A 163 -1.29 22.15 -1.03
C LYS A 163 -1.34 21.07 -2.08
N THR A 164 -1.30 21.48 -3.34
CA THR A 164 -1.06 20.57 -4.45
C THR A 164 0.32 20.85 -4.98
N ASN A 165 1.19 19.85 -5.04
CA ASN A 165 2.41 19.99 -5.81
C ASN A 165 2.06 19.79 -7.30
N TYR A 166 2.57 20.70 -8.14
CA TYR A 166 2.44 20.60 -9.59
C TYR A 166 3.06 19.29 -10.08
N TRP A 167 2.44 18.72 -11.13
CA TRP A 167 2.88 17.59 -11.94
C TRP A 167 4.29 17.06 -11.67
N SER A 168 4.43 15.75 -11.42
CA SER A 168 5.51 15.04 -12.09
C SER A 168 5.01 14.73 -13.51
N GLU A 169 5.76 15.15 -14.54
CA GLU A 169 5.49 14.84 -15.96
C GLU A 169 5.50 13.32 -16.24
N SER A 170 5.86 12.52 -15.24
CA SER A 170 6.12 11.08 -15.30
C SER A 170 5.01 10.19 -14.71
N GLY A 171 3.97 10.76 -14.07
CA GLY A 171 2.98 9.99 -13.29
C GLY A 171 1.49 10.30 -13.58
N PRO A 172 0.58 9.33 -13.42
CA PRO A 172 -0.86 9.54 -13.54
C PRO A 172 -1.53 10.13 -12.28
N ALA A 173 -0.80 10.29 -11.18
CA ALA A 173 -1.36 10.72 -9.91
C ALA A 173 -1.45 12.25 -9.81
N LEU A 174 -2.46 12.71 -9.07
CA LEU A 174 -2.51 14.06 -8.54
C LEU A 174 -2.09 14.01 -7.07
N THR A 175 -0.88 14.50 -6.78
CA THR A 175 -0.33 14.48 -5.42
C THR A 175 -0.84 15.66 -4.59
N LEU A 176 -1.53 15.36 -3.49
CA LEU A 176 -1.84 16.33 -2.44
C LEU A 176 -0.74 16.30 -1.40
N MET A 177 -0.35 17.46 -0.91
CA MET A 177 0.55 17.61 0.23
C MET A 177 -0.28 18.15 1.40
N ILE A 178 -0.56 17.27 2.35
CA ILE A 178 -1.34 17.57 3.56
C ILE A 178 -0.35 17.86 4.68
N ARG A 179 -0.47 19.02 5.32
CA ARG A 179 0.42 19.37 6.42
C ARG A 179 0.08 18.56 7.68
N GLY A 180 1.04 17.81 8.20
CA GLY A 180 0.90 17.02 9.43
C GLY A 180 1.85 17.45 10.54
N GLU A 181 1.59 16.98 11.77
CA GLU A 181 2.45 17.19 12.95
C GLU A 181 3.85 16.61 12.77
N TYR A 182 3.95 15.43 12.16
CA TYR A 182 5.23 14.73 11.91
C TYR A 182 5.85 15.06 10.55
N GLY A 183 5.42 16.17 9.93
CA GLY A 183 5.81 16.58 8.58
C GLY A 183 4.69 16.39 7.56
N ASP A 184 4.99 16.79 6.33
CA ASP A 184 4.03 16.74 5.22
C ASP A 184 3.72 15.30 4.79
N ILE A 185 2.45 15.07 4.45
CA ILE A 185 1.91 13.81 3.97
C ILE A 185 1.56 13.97 2.49
N ASP A 186 2.26 13.22 1.64
CA ASP A 186 2.01 13.15 0.20
C ASP A 186 0.95 12.09 -0.10
N VAL A 187 -0.06 12.47 -0.89
CA VAL A 187 -1.21 11.62 -1.23
C VAL A 187 -1.45 11.62 -2.73
N ASP A 188 -1.12 10.52 -3.37
CA ASP A 188 -1.31 10.32 -4.80
C ASP A 188 -2.75 9.89 -5.09
N LEU A 189 -3.55 10.82 -5.62
CA LEU A 189 -4.91 10.52 -6.07
C LEU A 189 -4.94 10.09 -7.53
N VAL A 190 -5.49 8.89 -7.80
CA VAL A 190 -5.59 8.33 -9.15
C VAL A 190 -7.06 7.99 -9.46
N PRO A 191 -7.66 8.53 -10.55
CA PRO A 191 -9.02 8.15 -10.94
C PRO A 191 -9.01 6.79 -11.63
N SER A 192 -9.79 5.84 -11.12
CA SER A 192 -9.68 4.43 -11.50
C SER A 192 -11.04 3.81 -11.81
N PHE A 193 -11.22 3.25 -13.00
CA PHE A 193 -12.50 2.63 -13.38
C PHE A 193 -12.58 1.16 -12.96
N THR A 194 -13.66 0.79 -12.29
CA THR A 194 -13.88 -0.56 -11.74
C THR A 194 -14.56 -1.52 -12.71
N PHE A 195 -14.13 -2.77 -12.65
CA PHE A 195 -14.55 -3.88 -13.50
C PHE A 195 -14.68 -5.18 -12.70
N ASN A 196 -15.36 -6.17 -13.27
CA ASN A 196 -15.65 -7.44 -12.60
C ASN A 196 -15.28 -8.63 -13.48
N LYS A 197 -15.64 -9.85 -13.02
CA LYS A 197 -15.40 -11.13 -13.72
C LYS A 197 -15.72 -11.11 -15.22
N GLY A 198 -16.85 -10.50 -15.61
CA GLY A 198 -17.28 -10.44 -17.02
C GLY A 198 -16.40 -9.59 -17.93
N ASP A 199 -15.55 -8.74 -17.35
CA ASP A 199 -14.69 -7.79 -18.05
C ASP A 199 -13.20 -8.16 -17.95
N TRP A 200 -12.88 -9.36 -17.45
CA TRP A 200 -11.49 -9.78 -17.25
C TRP A 200 -10.68 -9.57 -18.54
N PRO A 201 -9.52 -8.90 -18.47
CA PRO A 201 -8.85 -8.43 -19.66
C PRO A 201 -8.34 -9.58 -20.52
N LEU A 202 -8.57 -9.45 -21.83
CA LEU A 202 -7.97 -10.32 -22.84
C LEU A 202 -6.57 -9.80 -23.22
N GLY A 203 -5.88 -10.48 -24.14
CA GLY A 203 -4.60 -10.00 -24.70
C GLY A 203 -3.36 -10.53 -23.97
N GLY A 204 -3.40 -11.80 -23.56
CA GLY A 204 -2.29 -12.47 -22.89
C GLY A 204 -2.21 -12.22 -21.39
N TYR A 205 -3.28 -11.70 -20.79
CA TYR A 205 -3.42 -11.75 -19.34
C TYR A 205 -3.68 -13.19 -18.91
N ILE A 206 -3.11 -13.58 -17.78
CA ILE A 206 -3.39 -14.89 -17.18
C ILE A 206 -4.81 -14.93 -16.60
N ASP A 207 -5.33 -16.12 -16.43
CA ASP A 207 -6.58 -16.33 -15.69
C ASP A 207 -6.43 -15.90 -14.23
N ASN A 208 -7.50 -15.38 -13.64
CA ASN A 208 -7.50 -14.97 -12.25
C ASN A 208 -7.25 -16.18 -11.33
N PRO A 209 -6.13 -16.24 -10.59
CA PRO A 209 -5.81 -17.35 -9.70
C PRO A 209 -6.48 -17.22 -8.32
N THR A 210 -7.33 -16.22 -8.11
CA THR A 210 -7.96 -15.89 -6.82
C THR A 210 -9.49 -15.89 -6.91
N SER A 211 -10.16 -15.87 -5.75
CA SER A 211 -11.61 -15.71 -5.66
C SER A 211 -12.10 -14.29 -5.93
N LYS A 212 -11.21 -13.29 -5.85
CA LYS A 212 -11.55 -11.86 -5.98
C LYS A 212 -11.54 -11.44 -7.44
N TRP A 213 -12.71 -11.09 -7.98
CA TRP A 213 -12.87 -10.76 -9.41
C TRP A 213 -12.91 -9.26 -9.69
N GLU A 214 -13.18 -8.43 -8.68
CA GLU A 214 -13.13 -6.99 -8.83
C GLU A 214 -11.71 -6.54 -9.12
N PHE A 215 -11.53 -5.76 -10.18
CA PHE A 215 -10.28 -5.09 -10.50
C PHE A 215 -10.60 -3.70 -11.02
N PHE A 216 -9.57 -2.89 -11.22
CA PHE A 216 -9.76 -1.57 -11.81
C PHE A 216 -8.65 -1.27 -12.81
N ILE A 217 -8.88 -0.27 -13.66
CA ILE A 217 -7.87 0.23 -14.57
C ILE A 217 -7.43 1.62 -14.14
N VAL A 218 -6.13 1.85 -14.17
CA VAL A 218 -5.49 3.13 -13.85
C VAL A 218 -5.02 3.81 -15.15
N PRO A 219 -5.09 5.14 -15.23
CA PRO A 219 -4.56 5.88 -16.35
C PRO A 219 -3.03 5.75 -16.37
N LYS A 220 -2.45 5.76 -17.58
CA LYS A 220 -1.01 5.81 -17.75
C LYS A 220 -0.64 6.74 -18.89
N TYR A 221 0.30 7.64 -18.61
CA TYR A 221 0.75 8.63 -19.59
C TYR A 221 1.42 7.96 -20.79
N ASN A 222 1.09 8.46 -21.98
CA ASN A 222 1.65 8.07 -23.26
C ASN A 222 1.21 9.05 -24.35
N GLU A 223 1.84 8.98 -25.52
CA GLU A 223 1.57 9.83 -26.69
C GLU A 223 0.10 9.84 -27.16
N THR A 224 -0.56 8.68 -27.16
CA THR A 224 -1.95 8.55 -27.62
C THR A 224 -2.99 8.90 -26.55
N GLN A 225 -2.58 9.02 -25.29
CA GLN A 225 -3.44 9.25 -24.12
C GLN A 225 -4.59 8.24 -23.97
N ARG A 226 -4.55 7.08 -24.65
CA ARG A 226 -5.63 6.06 -24.64
C ARG A 226 -5.31 4.83 -23.83
N TYR A 227 -4.05 4.62 -23.43
CA TYR A 227 -3.68 3.42 -22.70
C TYR A 227 -4.02 3.50 -21.22
N TRP A 228 -4.72 2.46 -20.79
CA TRP A 228 -5.02 2.14 -19.41
C TRP A 228 -4.24 0.89 -19.00
N ARG A 229 -3.98 0.73 -17.70
CA ARG A 229 -3.36 -0.48 -17.15
C ARG A 229 -4.29 -1.10 -16.12
N ALA A 230 -4.55 -2.39 -16.25
CA ALA A 230 -5.25 -3.13 -15.19
C ALA A 230 -4.39 -3.17 -13.92
N SER A 231 -5.05 -2.91 -12.79
CA SER A 231 -4.52 -2.99 -11.44
C SER A 231 -5.21 -4.16 -10.74
N PHE A 232 -4.40 -5.10 -10.25
CA PHE A 232 -4.87 -6.32 -9.57
C PHE A 232 -4.37 -6.38 -8.13
N GLN A 233 -4.26 -5.21 -7.49
CA GLN A 233 -3.68 -5.10 -6.15
C GLN A 233 -4.42 -5.97 -5.13
N ALA A 234 -5.76 -6.04 -5.20
CA ALA A 234 -6.55 -6.89 -4.31
C ALA A 234 -6.22 -8.39 -4.48
N GLN A 235 -6.09 -8.84 -5.73
CA GLN A 235 -5.69 -10.21 -6.04
C GLN A 235 -4.26 -10.50 -5.59
N GLU A 236 -3.34 -9.56 -5.82
CA GLU A 236 -1.95 -9.68 -5.35
C GLU A 236 -1.88 -9.81 -3.83
N SER A 237 -2.68 -9.06 -3.08
CA SER A 237 -2.76 -9.16 -1.61
C SER A 237 -3.19 -10.55 -1.15
N ILE A 238 -4.14 -11.17 -1.85
CA ILE A 238 -4.54 -12.57 -1.59
C ILE A 238 -3.41 -13.54 -1.93
N LEU A 239 -2.71 -13.32 -3.05
CA LEU A 239 -1.61 -14.17 -3.47
C LEU A 239 -0.42 -14.14 -2.51
N ILE A 240 -0.14 -13.01 -1.87
CA ILE A 240 0.93 -12.88 -0.88
C ILE A 240 0.50 -13.26 0.54
N TRP A 241 -0.81 -13.47 0.78
CA TRP A 241 -1.31 -13.88 2.08
C TRP A 241 -0.73 -15.24 2.50
N GLY A 242 -0.50 -15.41 3.81
CA GLY A 242 0.09 -16.62 4.39
C GLY A 242 1.57 -16.86 4.07
N LYS A 243 2.25 -15.92 3.39
CA LYS A 243 3.68 -16.00 3.06
C LYS A 243 4.49 -15.13 4.01
N GLU A 244 4.61 -15.60 5.24
CA GLU A 244 5.14 -14.83 6.39
C GLU A 244 6.45 -14.08 6.11
N LYS A 245 7.41 -14.74 5.44
CA LYS A 245 8.72 -14.15 5.15
C LYS A 245 8.78 -13.37 3.84
N LEU A 246 7.71 -13.34 3.04
CA LEU A 246 7.69 -12.59 1.77
C LEU A 246 7.81 -11.10 1.99
N LYS A 247 6.95 -10.51 2.83
CA LYS A 247 6.98 -9.06 3.07
C LYS A 247 8.31 -8.60 3.68
N PRO A 248 8.84 -9.23 4.75
CA PRO A 248 10.16 -8.88 5.30
C PRO A 248 11.30 -9.03 4.28
N SER A 249 11.34 -10.12 3.51
CA SER A 249 12.37 -10.33 2.47
C SER A 249 12.30 -9.26 1.39
N LEU A 250 11.09 -8.91 0.95
CA LEU A 250 10.88 -7.87 -0.06
C LEU A 250 11.27 -6.48 0.48
N LYS A 251 11.04 -6.19 1.77
CA LYS A 251 11.51 -4.96 2.41
C LYS A 251 13.03 -4.88 2.47
N LEU A 252 13.72 -5.98 2.84
CA LEU A 252 15.18 -6.05 2.81
C LEU A 252 15.72 -5.83 1.39
N LEU A 253 15.09 -6.42 0.38
CA LEU A 253 15.48 -6.22 -1.01
C LEU A 253 15.26 -4.77 -1.47
N LYS A 254 14.15 -4.14 -1.06
CA LYS A 254 13.91 -2.71 -1.30
C LYS A 254 14.96 -1.83 -0.61
N LYS A 255 15.34 -2.17 0.63
CA LYS A 255 16.37 -1.45 1.37
C LYS A 255 17.72 -1.53 0.64
N MET A 256 18.12 -2.74 0.24
CA MET A 256 19.32 -2.96 -0.57
C MET A 256 19.27 -2.17 -1.90
N ARG A 257 18.15 -2.22 -2.63
CA ARG A 257 17.96 -1.44 -3.86
C ARG A 257 18.21 0.06 -3.63
N ASN A 258 17.68 0.62 -2.54
CA ASN A 258 17.88 2.01 -2.18
C ASN A 258 19.35 2.31 -1.85
N SER A 259 19.96 1.49 -1.01
CA SER A 259 21.36 1.64 -0.60
C SER A 259 22.34 1.57 -1.79
N LEU A 260 21.98 0.84 -2.85
CA LEU A 260 22.77 0.71 -4.07
C LEU A 260 22.45 1.75 -5.17
N ASP A 261 21.47 2.64 -4.94
CA ASP A 261 20.95 3.64 -5.90
C ASP A 261 20.39 3.04 -7.20
N HIS A 262 19.69 1.90 -7.13
CA HIS A 262 19.09 1.27 -8.31
C HIS A 262 17.78 1.99 -8.74
N ARG A 263 17.87 3.28 -9.09
CA ARG A 263 16.74 4.14 -9.47
C ARG A 263 15.98 3.68 -10.70
N PHE A 264 16.59 2.86 -11.56
CA PHE A 264 15.93 2.25 -12.70
C PHE A 264 14.88 1.19 -12.32
N LEU A 265 14.84 0.76 -11.05
CA LEU A 265 13.90 -0.25 -10.54
C LEU A 265 12.82 0.37 -9.65
N ALA A 266 11.61 0.46 -10.20
CA ALA A 266 10.43 0.77 -9.40
C ALA A 266 10.19 -0.32 -8.33
N SER A 267 9.64 0.07 -7.17
CA SER A 267 9.32 -0.86 -6.07
C SER A 267 8.43 -2.02 -6.53
N TYR A 268 7.52 -1.76 -7.48
CA TYR A 268 6.63 -2.77 -8.03
C TYR A 268 7.36 -3.86 -8.84
N PHE A 269 8.54 -3.57 -9.38
CA PHE A 269 9.33 -4.58 -10.12
C PHE A 269 9.83 -5.64 -9.15
N LEU A 270 10.30 -5.24 -7.96
CA LEU A 270 10.71 -6.16 -6.91
C LEU A 270 9.51 -7.00 -6.39
N LYS A 271 8.33 -6.38 -6.23
CA LYS A 271 7.08 -7.11 -5.92
C LYS A 271 6.79 -8.15 -7.00
N THR A 272 6.98 -7.81 -8.27
CA THR A 272 6.76 -8.73 -9.40
C THR A 272 7.72 -9.92 -9.36
N ILE A 273 9.00 -9.73 -8.99
CA ILE A 273 9.96 -10.84 -8.80
C ILE A 273 9.45 -11.80 -7.72
N ALA A 274 8.98 -11.28 -6.58
CA ALA A 274 8.41 -12.11 -5.51
C ALA A 274 7.11 -12.83 -5.95
N LEU A 275 6.22 -12.14 -6.67
CA LEU A 275 4.99 -12.72 -7.23
C LEU A 275 5.30 -13.85 -8.23
N ASN A 276 6.34 -13.70 -9.04
CA ASN A 276 6.77 -14.73 -9.98
C ASN A 276 7.33 -15.98 -9.29
N ASN A 277 7.75 -15.84 -8.03
CA ASN A 277 8.42 -16.88 -7.25
C ASN A 277 7.61 -17.33 -6.03
N LEU A 278 6.29 -17.12 -6.03
CA LEU A 278 5.39 -17.53 -4.94
C LEU A 278 5.45 -19.01 -4.58
N LYS A 279 5.75 -19.87 -5.57
CA LYS A 279 5.85 -21.34 -5.40
C LYS A 279 7.30 -21.84 -5.27
N ASN A 280 8.26 -21.05 -5.76
CA ASN A 280 9.66 -21.47 -5.87
C ASN A 280 10.45 -21.16 -4.59
N ILE A 281 10.00 -20.17 -3.81
CA ILE A 281 10.64 -19.76 -2.56
C ILE A 281 9.82 -20.25 -1.37
N LYS A 282 10.51 -20.78 -0.35
CA LYS A 282 9.91 -21.22 0.91
C LYS A 282 9.63 -20.02 1.83
N TRP A 283 8.45 -19.44 1.69
CA TRP A 283 8.05 -18.23 2.44
C TRP A 283 7.65 -18.45 3.92
N THR A 284 7.56 -19.70 4.38
CA THR A 284 7.21 -20.07 5.75
C THR A 284 8.42 -20.50 6.59
N GLY A 285 9.63 -20.47 6.01
CA GLY A 285 10.86 -20.78 6.72
C GLY A 285 11.42 -19.62 7.54
N SER A 286 12.72 -19.63 7.75
CA SER A 286 13.48 -18.50 8.28
C SER A 286 13.53 -17.34 7.27
N LEU A 287 13.81 -16.13 7.76
CA LEU A 287 13.94 -14.95 6.90
C LEU A 287 15.10 -15.09 5.92
N SER A 288 16.21 -15.68 6.35
CA SER A 288 17.38 -15.98 5.53
C SER A 288 17.08 -17.00 4.41
N GLU A 289 16.31 -18.07 4.70
CA GLU A 289 15.82 -19.04 3.69
C GLU A 289 14.90 -18.42 2.64
N ALA A 290 14.24 -17.29 2.94
CA ALA A 290 13.38 -16.59 1.98
C ALA A 290 14.13 -15.47 1.22
N PHE A 291 14.95 -14.70 1.93
CA PHE A 291 15.64 -13.54 1.38
C PHE A 291 16.72 -13.92 0.37
N MET A 292 17.55 -14.93 0.67
CA MET A 292 18.63 -15.31 -0.24
C MET A 292 18.13 -15.84 -1.59
N PRO A 293 17.15 -16.77 -1.64
CA PRO A 293 16.50 -17.14 -2.91
C PRO A 293 15.91 -15.95 -3.66
N LEU A 294 15.25 -15.02 -2.97
CA LEU A 294 14.71 -13.82 -3.62
C LEU A 294 15.83 -12.92 -4.21
N LEU A 295 16.98 -12.84 -3.54
CA LEU A 295 18.15 -12.11 -4.03
C LEU A 295 18.78 -12.78 -5.27
N TYR A 296 18.84 -14.11 -5.32
CA TYR A 296 19.25 -14.84 -6.52
C TYR A 296 18.28 -14.64 -7.69
N GLU A 297 16.98 -14.69 -7.43
CA GLU A 297 15.96 -14.41 -8.45
C GLU A 297 16.10 -12.99 -9.01
N TYR A 298 16.42 -12.03 -8.15
CA TYR A 298 16.74 -10.68 -8.59
C TYR A 298 18.00 -10.62 -9.47
N GLN A 299 19.07 -11.31 -9.08
CA GLN A 299 20.29 -11.42 -9.89
C GLN A 299 20.02 -12.03 -11.27
N GLU A 300 19.25 -13.12 -11.36
CA GLU A 300 18.92 -13.77 -12.64
C GLU A 300 17.99 -12.91 -13.51
N CYS A 301 17.11 -12.10 -12.92
CA CYS A 301 16.33 -11.11 -13.66
C CYS A 301 17.24 -10.03 -14.31
N LEU A 302 18.29 -9.58 -13.62
CA LEU A 302 19.26 -8.64 -14.19
C LEU A 302 20.05 -9.28 -15.33
N LYS A 303 20.55 -10.50 -15.12
CA LYS A 303 21.31 -11.28 -16.11
C LYS A 303 20.53 -11.54 -17.40
N SER A 304 19.27 -11.95 -17.27
CA SER A 304 18.38 -12.20 -18.41
C SER A 304 17.84 -10.91 -19.04
N GLY A 305 17.90 -9.80 -18.31
CA GLY A 305 17.26 -8.53 -18.67
C GLY A 305 15.74 -8.62 -18.70
N GLN A 306 15.15 -9.53 -17.92
CA GLN A 306 13.73 -9.79 -17.92
C GLN A 306 13.14 -9.81 -16.52
N ILE A 307 12.08 -9.01 -16.33
CA ILE A 307 11.10 -9.20 -15.27
C ILE A 307 9.73 -9.28 -15.95
N PRO A 308 9.25 -10.49 -16.28
CA PRO A 308 7.92 -10.65 -16.87
C PRO A 308 6.87 -10.17 -15.88
N TYR A 309 6.00 -9.26 -16.33
CA TYR A 309 4.86 -8.81 -15.54
C TYR A 309 3.99 -10.01 -15.14
N TYR A 310 3.68 -10.14 -13.85
CA TYR A 310 3.01 -11.31 -13.30
C TYR A 310 1.71 -11.65 -14.06
N TRP A 311 0.89 -10.62 -14.31
CA TRP A 311 -0.43 -10.78 -14.91
C TRP A 311 -0.42 -10.89 -16.44
N ASN A 312 0.62 -10.39 -17.12
CA ASN A 312 0.75 -10.52 -18.58
C ASN A 312 2.23 -10.74 -18.93
N ARG A 313 2.60 -12.01 -19.11
CA ARG A 313 4.01 -12.45 -19.25
C ARG A 313 4.74 -11.89 -20.46
N LYS A 314 4.00 -11.41 -21.47
CA LYS A 314 4.58 -10.78 -22.67
C LYS A 314 5.08 -9.35 -22.39
N ASN A 315 4.70 -8.74 -21.26
CA ASN A 315 5.16 -7.43 -20.86
C ASN A 315 6.41 -7.55 -19.97
N ASN A 316 7.58 -7.22 -20.49
CA ASN A 316 8.83 -7.18 -19.73
C ASN A 316 9.00 -5.81 -19.04
N LEU A 317 9.02 -5.78 -17.71
CA LEU A 317 9.19 -4.56 -16.92
C LEU A 317 10.58 -3.94 -17.06
N LEU A 318 11.61 -4.72 -17.44
CA LEU A 318 12.95 -4.22 -17.74
C LEU A 318 13.14 -3.84 -19.21
N GLY A 319 12.10 -3.93 -20.05
CA GLY A 319 12.23 -3.81 -21.51
C GLY A 319 12.77 -2.45 -22.00
N MET A 320 12.71 -1.41 -21.18
CA MET A 320 13.26 -0.08 -21.51
C MET A 320 14.63 0.21 -20.87
N VAL A 321 15.13 -0.67 -20.00
CA VAL A 321 16.43 -0.49 -19.35
C VAL A 321 17.52 -0.93 -20.32
N ARG A 322 18.56 -0.10 -20.47
CA ARG A 322 19.66 -0.42 -21.39
C ARG A 322 20.44 -1.65 -20.90
N LYS A 323 20.91 -2.46 -21.85
CA LYS A 323 21.62 -3.72 -21.57
C LYS A 323 22.91 -3.52 -20.79
N ASP A 324 23.66 -2.46 -21.06
CA ASP A 324 24.91 -2.11 -20.35
C ASP A 324 24.66 -1.84 -18.86
N ILE A 325 23.56 -1.15 -18.53
CA ILE A 325 23.16 -0.91 -17.13
C ILE A 325 22.84 -2.25 -16.47
N LEU A 326 22.06 -3.11 -17.12
CA LEU A 326 21.66 -4.40 -16.57
C LEU A 326 22.86 -5.33 -16.34
N GLU A 327 23.82 -5.37 -17.27
CA GLU A 327 25.05 -6.17 -17.15
C GLU A 327 25.94 -5.67 -16.00
N ASN A 328 26.13 -4.36 -15.89
CA ASN A 328 26.89 -3.76 -14.79
C ASN A 328 26.28 -4.08 -13.43
N GLU A 329 24.95 -3.97 -13.30
CA GLU A 329 24.28 -4.27 -12.03
C GLU A 329 24.24 -5.77 -11.75
N TYR A 330 24.10 -6.62 -12.76
CA TYR A 330 24.27 -8.07 -12.59
C TYR A 330 25.65 -8.40 -12.03
N ASN A 331 26.72 -7.82 -12.58
CA ASN A 331 28.10 -8.05 -12.10
C ASN A 331 28.28 -7.56 -10.67
N ARG A 332 27.73 -6.38 -10.33
CA ARG A 332 27.77 -5.81 -8.98
C ARG A 332 27.05 -6.71 -7.97
N ILE A 333 25.81 -7.12 -8.25
CA ILE A 333 25.04 -8.01 -7.37
C ILE A 333 25.73 -9.38 -7.24
N SER A 334 26.26 -9.93 -8.34
CA SER A 334 27.02 -11.19 -8.33
C SER A 334 28.23 -11.12 -7.39
N LYS A 335 28.96 -10.00 -7.38
CA LYS A 335 30.08 -9.79 -6.46
C LYS A 335 29.63 -9.76 -5.00
N GLN A 336 28.51 -9.10 -4.70
CA GLN A 336 27.96 -9.05 -3.35
C GLN A 336 27.50 -10.42 -2.84
N ILE A 337 26.79 -11.18 -3.69
CA ILE A 337 26.37 -12.54 -3.37
C ILE A 337 27.57 -13.44 -3.07
N ARG A 338 28.61 -13.42 -3.91
CA ARG A 338 29.84 -14.20 -3.66
C ARG A 338 30.50 -13.83 -2.33
N LYS A 339 30.49 -12.54 -1.96
CA LYS A 339 31.02 -12.07 -0.68
C LYS A 339 30.24 -12.63 0.50
N ILE A 340 28.91 -12.71 0.40
CA ILE A 340 28.06 -13.36 1.41
C ILE A 340 28.46 -14.83 1.53
N GLU A 341 28.43 -15.57 0.42
CA GLU A 341 28.68 -17.01 0.38
C GLU A 341 30.05 -17.40 0.96
N GLN A 342 31.07 -16.56 0.77
CA GLN A 342 32.42 -16.79 1.28
C GLN A 342 32.57 -16.54 2.78
N SER A 343 31.72 -15.72 3.40
CA SER A 343 31.97 -15.19 4.75
C SER A 343 30.85 -15.40 5.75
N TYR A 344 29.61 -15.65 5.33
CA TYR A 344 28.44 -15.63 6.22
C TYR A 344 28.51 -16.63 7.39
N LYS A 345 29.31 -17.70 7.26
CA LYS A 345 29.50 -18.70 8.32
C LYS A 345 30.34 -18.16 9.48
N THR A 346 31.34 -17.34 9.18
CA THR A 346 32.29 -16.78 10.16
C THR A 346 31.99 -15.32 10.52
N ASP A 347 31.39 -14.57 9.59
CA ASP A 347 30.95 -13.19 9.74
C ASP A 347 29.51 -13.06 9.24
N PRO A 348 28.49 -13.30 10.09
CA PRO A 348 27.09 -13.14 9.72
C PRO A 348 26.72 -11.70 9.36
N CYS A 349 27.49 -10.71 9.85
CA CYS A 349 27.23 -9.28 9.64
C CYS A 349 27.65 -8.79 8.26
N ILE A 350 28.27 -9.66 7.45
CA ILE A 350 28.58 -9.37 6.05
C ILE A 350 27.33 -8.94 5.27
N ILE A 351 26.17 -9.51 5.59
CA ILE A 351 24.89 -9.20 4.93
C ILE A 351 24.44 -7.76 5.16
N ALA A 352 24.74 -7.20 6.35
CA ALA A 352 24.42 -5.82 6.67
C ALA A 352 25.21 -4.85 5.77
N SER A 353 26.45 -5.19 5.42
CA SER A 353 27.30 -4.37 4.52
C SER A 353 26.75 -4.22 3.10
N ILE A 354 25.77 -5.05 2.73
CA ILE A 354 25.20 -5.12 1.40
C ILE A 354 23.82 -4.46 1.38
N ILE A 355 23.04 -4.68 2.45
CA ILE A 355 21.68 -4.15 2.56
C ILE A 355 21.70 -2.67 2.96
N LEU A 356 22.60 -2.26 3.84
CA LEU A 356 22.67 -0.91 4.39
C LEU A 356 23.56 0.02 3.54
N THR A 357 23.32 1.32 3.65
CA THR A 357 24.27 2.33 3.15
C THR A 357 25.61 2.23 3.91
N PRO A 358 26.73 2.74 3.37
CA PRO A 358 27.99 2.78 4.09
C PRO A 358 27.88 3.45 5.48
N GLU A 359 27.13 4.55 5.55
CA GLU A 359 26.89 5.32 6.78
C GLU A 359 26.11 4.49 7.81
N GLU A 360 25.00 3.89 7.39
CA GLU A 360 24.19 3.02 8.25
C GLU A 360 24.95 1.78 8.69
N TYR A 361 25.77 1.21 7.83
CA TYR A 361 26.59 0.05 8.19
C TYR A 361 27.66 0.39 9.22
N ASN A 362 28.25 1.59 9.16
CA ASN A 362 29.17 2.07 10.19
C ASN A 362 28.48 2.23 11.54
N VAL A 363 27.26 2.76 11.57
CA VAL A 363 26.43 2.82 12.79
C VAL A 363 26.10 1.40 13.28
N PHE A 364 25.68 0.53 12.37
CA PHE A 364 25.33 -0.86 12.65
C PHE A 364 26.47 -1.62 13.34
N LYS A 365 27.72 -1.48 12.88
CA LYS A 365 28.87 -2.16 13.50
C LYS A 365 29.15 -1.75 14.95
N ASN A 366 28.78 -0.54 15.31
CA ASN A 366 28.98 -0.01 16.67
C ASN A 366 27.80 -0.32 17.60
N ASP A 367 26.73 -0.93 17.08
CA ASP A 367 25.57 -1.32 17.86
C ASP A 367 25.90 -2.54 18.73
N SER A 368 25.60 -2.48 20.03
CA SER A 368 25.93 -3.54 20.98
C SER A 368 25.30 -4.89 20.62
N GLN A 369 24.06 -4.88 20.09
CA GLN A 369 23.40 -6.10 19.64
C GLN A 369 24.06 -6.65 18.37
N ALA A 370 24.47 -5.78 17.45
CA ALA A 370 25.22 -6.21 16.27
C ALA A 370 26.58 -6.82 16.65
N GLN A 371 27.35 -6.18 17.54
CA GLN A 371 28.66 -6.68 17.99
C GLN A 371 28.58 -8.09 18.59
N MET A 372 27.55 -8.36 19.38
CA MET A 372 27.26 -9.71 19.90
C MET A 372 26.99 -10.71 18.78
N LEU A 373 26.23 -10.33 17.76
CA LEU A 373 25.90 -11.19 16.61
C LEU A 373 27.08 -11.41 15.66
N CYS A 374 27.98 -10.44 15.52
CA CYS A 374 29.14 -10.54 14.62
C CYS A 374 30.32 -11.31 15.24
N GLY A 375 30.21 -11.81 16.48
CA GLY A 375 31.29 -12.55 17.13
C GLY A 375 32.53 -11.69 17.45
N VAL A 376 32.36 -10.38 17.65
CA VAL A 376 33.48 -9.52 18.07
C VAL A 376 33.81 -9.89 19.52
N SER A 377 34.96 -10.54 19.70
CA SER A 377 35.55 -10.81 21.01
C SER A 377 35.55 -9.53 21.86
N GLN A 378 35.12 -9.64 23.12
CA GLN A 378 35.06 -8.55 24.12
C GLN A 378 36.41 -7.85 24.42
N ALA A 379 37.49 -8.12 23.66
CA ALA A 379 38.84 -7.63 23.94
C ALA A 379 39.11 -6.15 23.59
N SER A 380 38.09 -5.33 23.29
CA SER A 380 38.32 -3.90 22.94
C SER A 380 37.25 -2.91 23.40
N LEU A 381 36.41 -3.26 24.38
CA LEU A 381 35.56 -2.28 25.05
C LEU A 381 36.22 -1.82 26.36
N PRO A 382 36.31 -0.49 26.64
CA PRO A 382 36.69 -0.02 27.96
C PRO A 382 35.66 -0.50 28.99
N CYS A 383 36.17 -0.99 30.12
CA CYS A 383 35.40 -1.48 31.27
C CYS A 383 34.24 -0.52 31.63
N PRO A 384 32.98 -1.00 31.68
CA PRO A 384 31.91 -0.28 32.36
C PRO A 384 31.95 -0.63 33.84
N GLU A 385 32.78 0.07 34.61
CA GLU A 385 32.39 0.37 36.00
C GLU A 385 31.33 1.47 35.93
N GLU A 386 30.22 1.28 36.64
CA GLU A 386 28.99 2.10 36.66
C GLU A 386 27.89 1.73 35.64
N ALA A 387 27.37 0.51 35.71
CA ALA A 387 26.02 0.20 35.24
C ALA A 387 25.30 -0.86 36.10
N SER A 388 25.32 -0.69 37.42
CA SER A 388 24.44 -1.41 38.35
C SER A 388 23.06 -0.73 38.39
N GLY A 389 22.21 -1.00 37.40
CA GLY A 389 20.87 -0.40 37.37
C GLY A 389 19.80 -1.04 36.48
N TRP A 390 20.03 -2.19 35.83
CA TRP A 390 19.12 -2.68 34.78
C TRP A 390 18.51 -4.07 34.98
N VAL A 391 18.43 -4.59 36.21
CA VAL A 391 17.77 -5.88 36.48
C VAL A 391 16.36 -5.73 37.11
N SER A 392 15.83 -4.53 37.32
CA SER A 392 14.53 -4.33 38.02
C SER A 392 13.32 -3.95 37.17
N ILE A 393 13.41 -3.83 35.83
CA ILE A 393 12.29 -3.27 35.02
C ILE A 393 11.41 -4.34 34.32
N PHE A 394 11.65 -5.64 34.47
CA PHE A 394 10.80 -6.69 33.85
C PHE A 394 10.01 -7.58 34.81
N ARG A 395 9.66 -7.09 36.00
CA ARG A 395 8.55 -7.63 36.79
C ARG A 395 7.68 -6.50 37.28
N ASN A 396 6.43 -6.47 36.80
CA ASN A 396 5.23 -5.81 37.34
C ASN A 396 4.52 -4.96 36.30
N LEU A 397 3.85 -5.60 35.36
CA LEU A 397 2.62 -5.07 34.76
C LEU A 397 1.68 -6.24 34.42
N GLU A 398 1.11 -6.85 35.46
CA GLU A 398 -0.11 -7.66 35.34
C GLU A 398 -1.21 -7.06 36.22
N THR A 399 -2.32 -6.73 35.56
CA THR A 399 -3.69 -6.45 36.06
C THR A 399 -3.98 -5.14 36.83
N PRO A 400 -5.14 -4.53 36.55
CA PRO A 400 -5.92 -3.86 37.58
C PRO A 400 -7.31 -4.49 37.72
N SER A 401 -7.62 -4.99 38.92
CA SER A 401 -8.97 -5.29 39.39
C SER A 401 -9.54 -4.10 40.17
N THR A 402 -10.78 -3.73 39.84
CA THR A 402 -11.87 -3.27 40.72
C THR A 402 -11.56 -2.98 42.20
N ARG A 403 -11.86 -1.77 42.69
CA ARG A 403 -13.05 -1.46 43.51
C ARG A 403 -13.06 -0.02 44.05
N ASP A 404 -14.28 0.43 44.29
CA ASP A 404 -14.81 1.68 44.82
C ASP A 404 -14.34 2.09 46.23
N GLN A 405 -14.45 3.39 46.52
CA GLN A 405 -15.26 4.05 47.59
C GLN A 405 -14.67 5.44 47.88
N SER A 406 -15.33 6.53 47.47
CA SER A 406 -16.45 7.27 48.12
C SER A 406 -16.03 8.18 49.28
N ASN A 407 -16.34 9.48 49.11
CA ASN A 407 -16.82 10.49 50.08
C ASN A 407 -16.40 11.89 49.60
N SER A 408 -17.14 12.99 49.70
CA SER A 408 -18.55 13.34 49.95
C SER A 408 -18.60 14.87 50.09
N ALA A 409 -19.67 15.52 49.59
CA ALA A 409 -20.23 16.82 50.02
C ALA A 409 -19.37 18.11 49.79
N SER A 410 -19.89 19.32 49.50
CA SER A 410 -21.24 19.90 49.45
C SER A 410 -21.20 21.29 48.76
N ASP A 411 -22.40 21.88 48.57
CA ASP A 411 -22.73 23.33 48.43
C ASP A 411 -22.78 23.89 46.99
N GLN A 412 -23.96 24.02 46.37
CA GLN A 412 -25.02 25.04 46.52
C GLN A 412 -24.58 26.47 46.15
N GLU A 413 -25.07 27.00 45.02
CA GLU A 413 -26.05 28.11 44.98
C GLU A 413 -26.34 28.55 43.51
N GLN A 414 -27.63 28.63 43.17
CA GLN A 414 -28.16 29.52 42.15
C GLN A 414 -28.59 30.84 42.81
N PRO A 415 -28.81 31.91 42.04
CA PRO A 415 -30.21 32.30 41.88
C PRO A 415 -30.62 32.72 40.47
N SER A 416 -31.91 32.56 40.25
CA SER A 416 -32.73 33.01 39.12
C SER A 416 -33.04 34.51 39.19
N THR A 417 -33.38 35.12 38.05
CA THR A 417 -34.49 36.09 37.91
C THR A 417 -34.89 36.21 36.43
N SER A 418 -36.17 36.51 36.24
CA SER A 418 -36.96 36.44 35.00
C SER A 418 -37.40 37.83 34.51
N THR A 419 -38.12 37.83 33.37
CA THR A 419 -38.88 38.93 32.68
C THR A 419 -38.10 39.67 31.58
N SER A 420 -38.62 40.02 30.40
CA SER A 420 -39.86 39.71 29.66
C SER A 420 -39.76 40.28 28.23
N SER A 421 -40.48 39.64 27.28
CA SER A 421 -41.08 40.20 26.04
C SER A 421 -40.24 40.87 24.95
N GLY A 422 -40.36 40.34 23.72
CA GLY A 422 -40.12 41.07 22.47
C GLY A 422 -39.84 40.13 21.29
N GLY A 423 -40.87 39.68 20.60
CA GLY A 423 -40.78 38.68 19.54
C GLY A 423 -40.10 39.17 18.26
N THR A 424 -39.47 38.24 17.54
CA THR A 424 -39.44 38.18 16.08
C THR A 424 -39.03 36.76 15.64
N SER A 425 -39.68 36.32 14.57
CA SER A 425 -39.68 35.00 13.95
C SER A 425 -38.29 34.47 13.55
N TRP A 426 -37.92 33.28 14.04
CA TRP A 426 -36.84 32.43 13.51
C TRP A 426 -37.29 30.97 13.42
N TRP A 427 -37.65 30.52 12.22
CA TRP A 427 -37.54 29.10 11.85
C TRP A 427 -36.22 28.92 11.09
N GLN A 428 -35.54 27.80 11.35
CA GLN A 428 -34.22 27.39 10.83
C GLN A 428 -33.01 27.95 11.59
N ILE A 429 -32.57 27.22 12.63
CA ILE A 429 -31.17 26.83 12.89
C ILE A 429 -31.27 25.67 13.88
N GLY A 430 -30.98 24.45 13.42
CA GLY A 430 -31.09 23.26 14.25
C GLY A 430 -30.58 22.00 13.56
N THR A 431 -29.42 22.08 12.89
CA THR A 431 -28.74 20.86 12.36
C THR A 431 -27.26 21.05 12.00
N ILE A 432 -26.47 21.87 12.73
CA ILE A 432 -25.02 22.02 12.44
C ILE A 432 -24.10 21.79 13.65
N ALA A 433 -24.59 21.77 14.89
CA ALA A 433 -23.74 21.55 16.07
C ALA A 433 -23.36 20.08 16.36
N ALA A 434 -23.98 19.09 15.69
CA ALA A 434 -23.69 17.67 15.92
C ALA A 434 -22.54 17.10 15.05
N ALA A 435 -22.09 17.82 14.02
CA ALA A 435 -21.09 17.30 13.07
C ALA A 435 -19.65 17.33 13.62
N GLY A 436 -19.34 18.19 14.59
CA GLY A 436 -17.98 18.36 15.12
C GLY A 436 -17.53 17.28 16.12
N LEU A 437 -18.47 16.74 16.91
CA LEU A 437 -18.18 15.68 17.90
C LEU A 437 -18.21 14.27 17.29
N ILE A 438 -18.81 14.11 16.11
CA ILE A 438 -18.86 12.83 15.39
C ILE A 438 -17.53 12.56 14.65
N ALA A 439 -16.77 13.58 14.25
CA ALA A 439 -15.54 13.40 13.48
C ALA A 439 -14.43 12.63 14.25
N GLY A 440 -14.29 12.86 15.56
CA GLY A 440 -13.30 12.16 16.39
C GLY A 440 -13.65 10.69 16.65
N ALA A 441 -14.94 10.38 16.82
CA ALA A 441 -15.42 9.02 17.04
C ALA A 441 -15.43 8.20 15.73
N VAL A 442 -15.77 8.84 14.60
CA VAL A 442 -15.77 8.19 13.28
C VAL A 442 -14.35 7.87 12.80
N GLY A 443 -13.35 8.71 13.09
CA GLY A 443 -11.95 8.39 12.77
C GLY A 443 -11.41 7.14 13.51
N GLY A 444 -11.77 6.98 14.78
CA GLY A 444 -11.41 5.78 15.57
C GLY A 444 -12.17 4.51 15.15
N VAL A 445 -13.45 4.66 14.76
CA VAL A 445 -14.28 3.57 14.24
C VAL A 445 -13.86 3.17 12.83
N LEU A 446 -13.52 4.11 11.95
CA LEU A 446 -12.97 3.84 10.61
C LEU A 446 -11.59 3.20 10.70
N TYR A 447 -10.74 3.58 11.67
CA TYR A 447 -9.45 2.91 11.89
C TYR A 447 -9.61 1.46 12.38
N ARG A 448 -10.58 1.18 13.27
CA ARG A 448 -10.91 -0.20 13.68
C ARG A 448 -11.58 -1.00 12.56
N ALA A 449 -12.54 -0.42 11.85
CA ALA A 449 -13.17 -1.03 10.69
C ALA A 449 -12.15 -1.29 9.57
N PHE A 450 -11.16 -0.41 9.38
CA PHE A 450 -10.06 -0.59 8.44
C PHE A 450 -9.08 -1.71 8.87
N ARG A 451 -8.84 -1.86 10.18
CA ARG A 451 -8.11 -3.02 10.73
C ARG A 451 -8.91 -4.32 10.54
N GLU A 452 -10.23 -4.27 10.68
CA GLU A 452 -11.15 -5.39 10.51
C GLU A 452 -11.41 -5.76 9.04
N GLU A 453 -11.44 -4.82 8.10
CA GLU A 453 -11.60 -5.07 6.65
C GLU A 453 -10.35 -5.76 6.07
N ASN A 454 -9.17 -5.52 6.66
CA ASN A 454 -7.96 -6.31 6.43
C ASN A 454 -8.00 -7.70 7.10
N GLU A 455 -8.85 -7.92 8.11
CA GLU A 455 -9.16 -9.24 8.67
C GLU A 455 -10.30 -9.96 7.93
N GLU A 456 -11.25 -9.25 7.29
CA GLU A 456 -12.36 -9.81 6.49
C GLU A 456 -11.89 -10.46 5.17
N LEU A 457 -10.64 -10.22 4.75
CA LEU A 457 -10.00 -11.01 3.70
C LEU A 457 -9.65 -12.45 4.14
N ARG A 458 -9.97 -12.86 5.38
CA ARG A 458 -9.97 -14.26 5.82
C ARG A 458 -11.03 -15.05 5.05
N PRO A 459 -10.67 -16.10 4.28
CA PRO A 459 -11.65 -17.06 3.81
C PRO A 459 -12.32 -17.73 5.02
N GLU A 460 -13.65 -17.84 5.01
CA GLU A 460 -14.40 -18.64 5.97
C GLU A 460 -13.81 -20.06 6.04
N ASN A 461 -13.25 -20.43 7.19
CA ASN A 461 -12.90 -21.81 7.50
C ASN A 461 -14.20 -22.62 7.62
N ARG A 462 -14.66 -23.23 6.53
CA ARG A 462 -15.59 -24.36 6.66
C ARG A 462 -14.81 -25.56 7.20
N PRO A 463 -15.23 -26.16 8.33
CA PRO A 463 -14.59 -27.37 8.83
C PRO A 463 -14.78 -28.50 7.83
N ALA A 464 -13.66 -29.16 7.50
CA ALA A 464 -13.64 -30.39 6.73
C ALA A 464 -14.38 -31.47 7.53
N ASN A 465 -15.63 -31.73 7.16
CA ASN A 465 -16.38 -32.84 7.72
C ASN A 465 -15.81 -34.14 7.14
N SER A 466 -15.13 -34.88 8.01
CA SER A 466 -14.71 -36.26 7.78
C SER A 466 -15.94 -37.12 7.45
N ARG A 467 -15.96 -37.78 6.29
CA ARG A 467 -16.77 -38.98 6.10
C ARG A 467 -15.88 -40.13 5.64
N ARG A 468 -15.98 -41.19 6.45
CA ARG A 468 -15.31 -42.48 6.36
C ARG A 468 -15.64 -43.22 5.07
N ASN A 469 -14.66 -44.00 4.63
CA ASN A 469 -14.80 -45.16 3.77
C ASN A 469 -15.90 -46.12 4.23
N SER A 470 -16.65 -46.65 3.27
CA SER A 470 -17.06 -48.06 3.24
C SER A 470 -17.23 -48.51 1.79
N ASN A 471 -16.41 -49.49 1.40
CA ASN A 471 -16.52 -50.29 0.17
C ASN A 471 -17.76 -51.20 0.17
N ASN A 472 -18.06 -51.69 -1.04
CA ASN A 472 -18.89 -52.87 -1.42
C ASN A 472 -20.41 -52.65 -1.34
N GLN A 473 -21.23 -52.93 -2.36
CA GLN A 473 -21.37 -54.19 -3.12
C GLN A 473 -22.44 -54.00 -4.24
N ASN A 474 -22.25 -54.68 -5.37
CA ASN A 474 -23.25 -55.24 -6.31
C ASN A 474 -24.54 -54.45 -6.66
N ARG A 475 -24.63 -53.94 -7.89
CA ARG A 475 -25.44 -54.50 -9.01
C ARG A 475 -25.30 -53.65 -10.27
#